data_AF-A0A1I4U6V6-F1
#
_entry.id   AF-A0A1I4U6V6-F1
#
_cell.length_a   1.000
_cell.length_b   1.000
_cell.length_c   1.000
_cell.angle_alpha   90.00
_cell.angle_beta   90.00
_cell.angle_gamma   90.00
#
_symmetry.space_group_name_H-M   'P 1'
#
loop_
_entity.id
_entity.type
_entity.pdbx_description
1 polymer ?
#
loop_
_entity_poly.entity_id
_entity_poly.type
_entity_poly.pdbx_seq_one_letter_code
_entity_poly.pdbx_strand_id
1 'polypeptide(L)'
;MEFRPSVTPGLMPGHHTGQLGTFLTGSESFSDFVGVTAPHLMPGAGIGSAGATGPHPANAAESLGVPHGTTIVALTFAGGVVIAGDRRATSGNVIAQRDIEKVFVTDNHSAVGIAGSAGIALEMVRLFSVDLENYEKLEGVPLTLDGKANRLAGMVRQNLGAAMQGFVVVPLFAGYDTAISDPAQAGRIVTYDPTGGRYDENLGFHAVGSGSVFAKSSLKKLYDPAADLDGAVRTALEALYDAADDDTATGGPDTVRRIYPVVVGITADGAVRRSDDDVAAVVEQVVAGRTERPGGPRR
;
A
#
# COMPACT_ATOMS: atom_id res chain seq x y z
N MET A 1 3.81 61.98 2.47
CA MET A 1 2.62 61.50 1.75
C MET A 1 2.64 59.98 1.84
N GLU A 2 1.87 59.46 2.78
CA GLU A 2 1.92 58.10 3.28
C GLU A 2 0.63 57.40 2.83
N PHE A 3 0.76 56.40 1.96
CA PHE A 3 -0.38 55.68 1.38
C PHE A 3 -0.68 54.46 2.25
N ARG A 4 -1.65 54.58 3.16
CA ARG A 4 -2.35 53.43 3.75
C ARG A 4 -3.65 53.20 2.97
N PRO A 5 -3.92 52.00 2.42
CA PRO A 5 -5.24 51.70 1.91
C PRO A 5 -6.22 51.49 3.08
N SER A 6 -7.45 51.93 2.87
CA SER A 6 -8.57 51.85 3.80
C SER A 6 -8.98 50.40 4.07
N VAL A 7 -9.11 50.05 5.35
CA VAL A 7 -9.70 48.78 5.80
C VAL A 7 -11.19 48.81 5.47
N THR A 8 -11.63 47.96 4.55
CA THR A 8 -13.05 47.67 4.33
C THR A 8 -13.54 46.76 5.47
N PRO A 9 -14.49 47.17 6.32
CA PRO A 9 -15.07 46.29 7.33
C PRO A 9 -16.11 45.42 6.64
N GLY A 10 -15.75 44.18 6.31
CA GLY A 10 -16.67 43.28 5.61
C GLY A 10 -16.12 41.91 5.23
N LEU A 11 -15.05 41.43 5.88
CA LEU A 11 -14.72 40.00 5.78
C LEU A 11 -15.54 39.27 6.86
N MET A 12 -16.64 38.66 6.44
CA MET A 12 -17.38 37.72 7.31
C MET A 12 -16.41 36.59 7.71
N PRO A 13 -16.20 36.34 9.01
CA PRO A 13 -15.48 35.15 9.45
C PRO A 13 -16.23 33.92 8.91
N GLY A 14 -15.52 33.01 8.26
CA GLY A 14 -16.07 31.70 7.93
C GLY A 14 -16.66 31.06 9.20
N HIS A 15 -17.75 30.31 9.04
CA HIS A 15 -18.42 29.58 10.10
C HIS A 15 -17.53 28.46 10.69
N HIS A 16 -16.49 28.83 11.43
CA HIS A 16 -15.71 27.95 12.29
C HIS A 16 -16.02 28.29 13.74
N THR A 17 -17.30 28.17 14.10
CA THR A 17 -17.75 28.23 15.48
C THR A 17 -17.37 26.93 16.21
N GLY A 18 -16.31 26.99 17.01
CA GLY A 18 -16.25 26.26 18.29
C GLY A 18 -15.94 24.75 18.28
N GLN A 19 -14.83 24.31 17.68
CA GLN A 19 -14.31 22.93 17.89
C GLN A 19 -13.09 22.84 18.81
N LEU A 20 -12.83 23.85 19.66
CA LEU A 20 -11.81 23.72 20.72
C LEU A 20 -12.09 22.52 21.64
N GLY A 21 -13.36 22.17 21.86
CA GLY A 21 -13.75 20.99 22.63
C GLY A 21 -13.28 19.66 22.03
N THR A 22 -13.22 19.54 20.71
CA THR A 22 -12.80 18.29 20.04
C THR A 22 -11.29 18.10 20.06
N PHE A 23 -10.51 19.18 20.13
CA PHE A 23 -9.07 19.11 20.44
C PHE A 23 -8.81 18.72 21.91
N LEU A 24 -9.77 18.96 22.81
CA LEU A 24 -9.65 18.64 24.24
C LEU A 24 -10.11 17.21 24.57
N THR A 25 -10.80 16.51 23.66
CA THR A 25 -11.27 15.12 23.89
C THR A 25 -10.20 14.05 23.73
N GLY A 26 -8.94 14.42 23.47
CA GLY A 26 -7.82 13.47 23.45
C GLY A 26 -8.02 12.32 22.47
N SER A 27 -8.30 12.62 21.19
CA SER A 27 -8.34 11.57 20.17
C SER A 27 -6.98 10.88 20.11
N GLU A 28 -6.94 9.56 20.32
CA GLU A 28 -5.69 8.79 20.32
C GLU A 28 -5.04 8.72 18.91
N SER A 29 -5.80 9.03 17.86
CA SER A 29 -5.32 9.10 16.48
C SER A 29 -5.96 10.27 15.68
N PHE A 30 -5.26 10.74 14.64
CA PHE A 30 -5.80 11.73 13.68
C PHE A 30 -7.01 11.15 12.94
N SER A 31 -6.99 9.86 12.67
CA SER A 31 -8.10 9.16 12.01
C SER A 31 -9.38 9.19 12.83
N ASP A 32 -9.28 8.98 14.15
CA ASP A 32 -10.42 9.12 15.06
C ASP A 32 -10.92 10.56 15.12
N PHE A 33 -10.00 11.54 15.16
CA PHE A 33 -10.35 12.96 15.09
C PHE A 33 -11.15 13.29 13.82
N VAL A 34 -10.68 12.84 12.65
CA VAL A 34 -11.39 13.02 11.37
C VAL A 34 -12.74 12.30 11.37
N GLY A 35 -12.79 11.08 11.90
CA GLY A 35 -14.04 10.32 12.01
C GLY A 35 -15.12 11.04 12.83
N VAL A 36 -14.73 11.80 13.85
CA VAL A 36 -15.65 12.58 14.69
C VAL A 36 -15.96 13.96 14.10
N THR A 37 -14.96 14.67 13.59
CA THR A 37 -15.09 16.09 13.20
C THR A 37 -15.49 16.30 11.75
N ALA A 38 -15.05 15.41 10.86
CA ALA A 38 -15.21 15.52 9.42
C ALA A 38 -15.39 14.11 8.79
N PRO A 39 -16.45 13.36 9.16
CA PRO A 39 -16.64 11.98 8.72
C PRO A 39 -16.72 11.81 7.20
N HIS A 40 -17.06 12.86 6.46
CA HIS A 40 -17.07 12.86 4.98
C HIS A 40 -15.68 12.74 4.34
N LEU A 41 -14.60 12.91 5.12
CA LEU A 41 -13.22 12.70 4.68
C LEU A 41 -12.71 11.29 4.97
N MET A 42 -13.51 10.45 5.66
CA MET A 42 -13.13 9.06 5.92
C MET A 42 -13.19 8.23 4.63
N PRO A 43 -12.25 7.29 4.42
CA PRO A 43 -12.30 6.39 3.28
C PRO A 43 -13.66 5.68 3.18
N GLY A 44 -14.30 5.77 2.01
CA GLY A 44 -15.59 5.12 1.77
C GLY A 44 -16.82 5.83 2.36
N ALA A 45 -16.70 7.04 2.93
CA ALA A 45 -17.82 7.79 3.53
C ALA A 45 -18.99 8.09 2.57
N GLY A 46 -18.77 8.03 1.24
CA GLY A 46 -19.78 8.22 0.20
C GLY A 46 -20.48 6.93 -0.24
N ILE A 47 -20.04 5.76 0.23
CA ILE A 47 -20.63 4.45 -0.09
C ILE A 47 -21.81 4.23 0.86
N GLY A 48 -22.82 5.09 0.71
CA GLY A 48 -24.09 4.97 1.40
C GLY A 48 -24.83 3.70 0.95
N SER A 49 -25.77 3.25 1.78
CA SER A 49 -26.67 2.11 1.56
C SER A 49 -27.58 2.30 0.33
N ALA A 50 -27.01 2.38 -0.87
CA ALA A 50 -27.76 2.26 -2.10
C ALA A 50 -28.40 0.87 -2.07
N GLY A 51 -29.71 0.85 -1.81
CA GLY A 51 -30.48 -0.36 -1.59
C GLY A 51 -30.18 -1.37 -2.70
N ALA A 52 -29.69 -2.55 -2.29
CA ALA A 52 -29.59 -3.71 -3.15
C ALA A 52 -31.02 -4.21 -3.46
N THR A 53 -31.75 -3.49 -4.32
CA THR A 53 -33.07 -3.88 -4.82
C THR A 53 -32.97 -4.52 -6.20
N GLY A 54 -31.96 -5.36 -6.40
CA GLY A 54 -31.75 -6.17 -7.60
C GLY A 54 -31.76 -7.65 -7.25
N PRO A 55 -32.27 -8.55 -8.13
CA PRO A 55 -32.46 -9.96 -7.80
C PRO A 55 -31.15 -10.76 -7.63
N HIS A 56 -29.98 -10.16 -7.87
CA HIS A 56 -28.67 -10.74 -7.56
C HIS A 56 -27.84 -9.69 -6.81
N PRO A 57 -27.19 -10.02 -5.68
CA PRO A 57 -26.20 -9.14 -5.09
C PRO A 57 -24.96 -9.14 -6.00
N ALA A 58 -25.03 -8.43 -7.11
CA ALA A 58 -23.86 -8.14 -7.90
C ALA A 58 -22.90 -7.32 -7.04
N ASN A 59 -21.61 -7.63 -7.12
CA ASN A 59 -20.56 -6.85 -6.49
C ASN A 59 -20.72 -5.38 -6.94
N ALA A 60 -21.02 -4.47 -6.01
CA ALA A 60 -21.35 -3.08 -6.35
C ALA A 60 -20.13 -2.38 -6.97
N ALA A 61 -18.92 -2.71 -6.49
CA ALA A 61 -17.68 -2.22 -7.08
C ALA A 61 -17.50 -2.69 -8.54
N GLU A 62 -17.84 -3.95 -8.83
CA GLU A 62 -17.81 -4.47 -10.21
C GLU A 62 -18.83 -3.77 -11.11
N SER A 63 -20.04 -3.54 -10.60
CA SER A 63 -21.12 -2.86 -11.33
C SER A 63 -20.78 -1.41 -11.66
N LEU A 64 -20.01 -0.75 -10.80
CA LEU A 64 -19.49 0.60 -11.01
C LEU A 64 -18.21 0.64 -11.85
N GLY A 65 -17.69 -0.51 -12.28
CA GLY A 65 -16.45 -0.60 -13.05
C GLY A 65 -15.23 -0.09 -12.27
N VAL A 66 -15.25 -0.20 -10.94
CA VAL A 66 -14.17 0.27 -10.06
C VAL A 66 -12.86 -0.43 -10.47
N PRO A 67 -11.81 0.33 -10.85
CA PRO A 67 -10.53 -0.27 -11.17
C PRO A 67 -9.98 -1.07 -9.98
N HIS A 68 -9.62 -2.32 -10.26
CA HIS A 68 -9.01 -3.27 -9.33
C HIS A 68 -7.92 -4.07 -10.05
N GLY A 69 -7.46 -5.18 -9.47
CA GLY A 69 -6.43 -6.03 -10.07
C GLY A 69 -5.05 -5.52 -9.71
N THR A 70 -4.28 -6.37 -9.02
CA THR A 70 -3.01 -6.00 -8.40
C THR A 70 -2.27 -7.24 -7.99
N THR A 71 -0.95 -7.23 -8.13
CA THR A 71 -0.09 -8.13 -7.37
C THR A 71 0.99 -7.31 -6.67
N ILE A 72 1.07 -7.49 -5.36
CA ILE A 72 2.12 -6.92 -4.52
C ILE A 72 2.81 -8.08 -3.82
N VAL A 73 4.13 -8.03 -3.79
CA VAL A 73 5.00 -8.97 -3.08
C VAL A 73 5.80 -8.23 -2.02
N ALA A 74 6.09 -8.91 -0.92
CA ALA A 74 7.11 -8.49 0.02
C ALA A 74 7.98 -9.68 0.40
N LEU A 75 9.27 -9.43 0.63
CA LEU A 75 10.20 -10.42 1.14
C LEU A 75 11.28 -9.76 2.01
N THR A 76 11.65 -10.43 3.09
CA THR A 76 12.76 -10.06 3.96
C THR A 76 14.09 -10.45 3.32
N PHE A 77 15.18 -9.84 3.74
CA PHE A 77 16.53 -10.20 3.33
C PHE A 77 17.51 -9.84 4.44
N ALA A 78 18.78 -10.21 4.30
CA ALA A 78 19.81 -9.89 5.29
C ALA A 78 20.03 -8.36 5.36
N GLY A 79 19.35 -7.70 6.29
CA GLY A 79 19.42 -6.26 6.52
C GLY A 79 18.11 -5.48 6.29
N GLY A 80 16.99 -6.16 5.98
CA GLY A 80 15.71 -5.46 5.87
C GLY A 80 14.60 -6.21 5.14
N VAL A 81 13.74 -5.44 4.47
CA VAL A 81 12.58 -5.94 3.71
C VAL A 81 12.40 -5.15 2.41
N VAL A 82 12.00 -5.84 1.35
CA VAL A 82 11.57 -5.25 0.09
C VAL A 82 10.08 -5.45 -0.08
N ILE A 83 9.40 -4.43 -0.61
CA ILE A 83 8.03 -4.53 -1.10
C ILE A 83 7.96 -4.00 -2.53
N ALA A 84 7.27 -4.72 -3.40
CA ALA A 84 7.12 -4.38 -4.81
C ALA A 84 5.70 -4.62 -5.31
N GLY A 85 5.24 -3.81 -6.26
CA GLY A 85 3.89 -3.89 -6.80
C GLY A 85 3.84 -3.62 -8.30
N ASP A 86 2.98 -4.38 -8.98
CA ASP A 86 2.70 -4.19 -10.41
C ASP A 86 1.97 -2.87 -10.70
N ARG A 87 1.86 -2.50 -11.98
CA ARG A 87 1.32 -1.20 -12.43
C ARG A 87 -0.03 -1.26 -13.13
N ARG A 88 -0.63 -2.44 -13.32
CA ARG A 88 -1.88 -2.59 -14.07
C ARG A 88 -3.09 -2.39 -13.18
N ALA A 89 -4.11 -1.69 -13.67
CA ALA A 89 -5.46 -1.74 -13.11
C ALA A 89 -6.45 -2.15 -14.20
N THR A 90 -7.41 -2.98 -13.83
CA THR A 90 -8.44 -3.52 -14.72
C THR A 90 -9.84 -3.21 -14.19
N SER A 91 -10.77 -2.95 -15.10
CA SER A 91 -12.21 -2.92 -14.84
C SER A 91 -12.85 -4.05 -15.65
N GLY A 92 -13.17 -5.17 -14.98
CA GLY A 92 -13.48 -6.42 -15.68
C GLY A 92 -12.27 -6.88 -16.50
N ASN A 93 -12.47 -7.11 -17.80
CA ASN A 93 -11.40 -7.53 -18.72
C ASN A 93 -10.67 -6.35 -19.41
N VAL A 94 -11.06 -5.11 -19.14
CA VAL A 94 -10.48 -3.91 -19.76
C VAL A 94 -9.35 -3.37 -18.90
N ILE A 95 -8.19 -3.10 -19.50
CA ILE A 95 -7.09 -2.39 -18.83
C ILE A 95 -7.52 -0.93 -18.67
N ALA A 96 -7.87 -0.54 -17.44
CA ALA A 96 -8.27 0.81 -17.07
C ALA A 96 -7.04 1.74 -16.97
N GLN A 97 -5.94 1.23 -16.40
CA GLN A 97 -4.71 1.99 -16.21
C GLN A 97 -3.47 1.08 -16.27
N ARG A 98 -2.32 1.66 -16.64
CA ARG A 98 -1.05 0.93 -16.83
C ARG A 98 0.09 1.41 -15.93
N ASP A 99 -0.06 2.55 -15.29
CA ASP A 99 0.98 3.26 -14.54
C ASP A 99 0.56 3.53 -13.09
N ILE A 100 -0.45 2.82 -12.56
CA ILE A 100 -0.91 3.05 -11.19
C ILE A 100 0.19 2.66 -10.20
N GLU A 101 0.41 3.49 -9.19
CA GLU A 101 1.30 3.17 -8.07
C GLU A 101 0.47 2.56 -6.95
N LYS A 102 1.01 1.50 -6.33
CA LYS A 102 0.28 0.72 -5.33
C LYS A 102 1.10 0.46 -4.07
N VAL A 103 2.36 0.86 -4.09
CA VAL A 103 3.33 0.73 -3.01
C VAL A 103 3.75 2.13 -2.63
N PHE A 104 3.61 2.46 -1.35
CA PHE A 104 3.81 3.80 -0.82
C PHE A 104 4.69 3.73 0.41
N VAL A 105 5.70 4.58 0.47
CA VAL A 105 6.44 4.83 1.72
C VAL A 105 5.49 5.54 2.68
N THR A 106 5.31 5.00 3.87
CA THR A 106 4.36 5.51 4.87
C THR A 106 5.06 6.34 5.94
N ASP A 107 6.32 6.02 6.27
CA ASP A 107 7.21 6.83 7.08
C ASP A 107 8.68 6.43 6.82
N ASN A 108 9.60 6.92 7.65
CA ASN A 108 11.04 6.69 7.50
C ASN A 108 11.45 5.20 7.42
N HIS A 109 10.69 4.27 8.03
CA HIS A 109 11.07 2.85 8.13
C HIS A 109 9.93 1.90 7.79
N SER A 110 8.94 2.36 7.02
CA SER A 110 7.82 1.50 6.61
C SER A 110 7.22 1.89 5.27
N ALA A 111 6.62 0.91 4.61
CA ALA A 111 5.85 1.08 3.39
C ALA A 111 4.64 0.15 3.38
N VAL A 112 3.63 0.53 2.62
CA VAL A 112 2.40 -0.23 2.41
C VAL A 112 2.18 -0.45 0.93
N GLY A 113 1.93 -1.70 0.56
CA GLY A 113 1.29 -2.04 -0.69
C GLY A 113 -0.21 -2.25 -0.48
N ILE A 114 -1.07 -1.76 -1.37
CA ILE A 114 -2.52 -2.03 -1.29
C ILE A 114 -3.08 -2.68 -2.55
N ALA A 115 -3.82 -3.77 -2.35
CA ALA A 115 -4.64 -4.41 -3.37
C ALA A 115 -6.14 -4.19 -3.11
N GLY A 116 -6.94 -4.10 -4.18
CA GLY A 116 -8.39 -3.95 -4.10
C GLY A 116 -8.90 -2.71 -4.83
N SER A 117 -9.95 -2.07 -4.29
CA SER A 117 -10.56 -0.87 -4.87
C SER A 117 -9.61 0.33 -4.80
N ALA A 118 -9.10 0.75 -5.97
CA ALA A 118 -8.03 1.74 -6.07
C ALA A 118 -8.33 3.08 -5.36
N GLY A 119 -9.55 3.62 -5.51
CA GLY A 119 -9.93 4.90 -4.89
C GLY A 119 -9.83 4.86 -3.35
N ILE A 120 -10.49 3.87 -2.73
CA ILE A 120 -10.49 3.71 -1.27
C ILE A 120 -9.08 3.37 -0.76
N ALA A 121 -8.35 2.54 -1.51
CA ALA A 121 -6.96 2.19 -1.19
C ALA A 121 -6.08 3.44 -1.06
N LEU A 122 -6.13 4.36 -2.04
CA LEU A 122 -5.34 5.59 -2.03
C LEU A 122 -5.70 6.50 -0.85
N GLU A 123 -7.00 6.66 -0.56
CA GLU A 123 -7.46 7.44 0.59
C GLU A 123 -6.99 6.84 1.92
N MET A 124 -7.06 5.50 2.05
CA MET A 124 -6.62 4.78 3.24
C MET A 124 -5.11 4.95 3.49
N VAL A 125 -4.26 4.77 2.48
CA VAL A 125 -2.79 4.99 2.62
C VAL A 125 -2.50 6.43 3.01
N ARG A 126 -3.19 7.38 2.39
CA ARG A 126 -2.98 8.80 2.65
C ARG A 126 -3.35 9.15 4.09
N LEU A 127 -4.50 8.68 4.56
CA LEU A 127 -4.94 8.88 5.94
C LEU A 127 -3.96 8.22 6.90
N PHE A 128 -3.51 7.00 6.60
CA PHE A 128 -2.52 6.28 7.40
C PHE A 128 -1.20 7.06 7.54
N SER A 129 -0.64 7.52 6.42
CA SER A 129 0.64 8.25 6.44
C SER A 129 0.54 9.55 7.25
N VAL A 130 -0.55 10.30 7.08
CA VAL A 130 -0.81 11.53 7.87
C VAL A 130 -0.99 11.20 9.35
N ASP A 131 -1.66 10.09 9.67
CA ASP A 131 -1.91 9.66 11.04
C ASP A 131 -0.61 9.29 11.78
N LEU A 132 0.33 8.62 11.09
CA LEU A 132 1.67 8.33 11.60
C LEU A 132 2.48 9.61 11.86
N GLU A 133 2.54 10.50 10.87
CA GLU A 133 3.28 11.75 10.95
C GLU A 133 2.69 12.69 12.02
N ASN A 134 1.37 12.71 12.15
CA ASN A 134 0.68 13.47 13.19
C ASN A 134 1.03 12.94 14.59
N TYR A 135 1.05 11.62 14.80
CA TYR A 135 1.47 11.04 16.07
C TYR A 135 2.90 11.44 16.43
N GLU A 136 3.84 11.29 15.48
CA GLU A 136 5.24 11.64 15.70
C GLU A 136 5.43 13.13 16.05
N LYS A 137 4.66 14.02 15.41
CA LYS A 137 4.68 15.47 15.71
C LYS A 137 4.12 15.81 17.09
N LEU A 138 3.15 15.05 17.59
CA LEU A 138 2.51 15.30 18.89
C LEU A 138 3.34 14.71 20.04
N GLU A 139 3.80 13.46 19.89
CA GLU A 139 4.51 12.73 20.94
C GLU A 139 6.04 12.93 20.88
N GLY A 140 6.56 13.48 19.77
CA GLY A 140 8.00 13.68 19.55
C GLY A 140 8.78 12.40 19.29
N VAL A 141 8.10 11.25 19.20
CA VAL A 141 8.67 9.94 18.90
C VAL A 141 7.78 9.19 17.90
N PRO A 142 8.36 8.40 16.98
CA PRO A 142 7.57 7.59 16.07
C PRO A 142 6.91 6.42 16.82
N LEU A 143 5.79 5.92 16.28
CA LEU A 143 5.20 4.66 16.76
C LEU A 143 6.19 3.50 16.59
N THR A 144 6.06 2.50 17.47
CA THR A 144 6.67 1.19 17.22
C THR A 144 6.07 0.56 15.98
N LEU A 145 6.80 -0.37 15.34
CA LEU A 145 6.30 -1.04 14.15
C LEU A 145 4.95 -1.75 14.39
N ASP A 146 4.80 -2.38 15.56
CA ASP A 146 3.52 -2.96 16.00
C ASP A 146 2.42 -1.93 16.21
N GLY A 147 2.75 -0.74 16.72
CA GLY A 147 1.83 0.37 16.84
C GLY A 147 1.29 0.80 15.47
N LYS A 148 2.18 0.98 14.49
CA LYS A 148 1.82 1.29 13.09
C LYS A 148 0.92 0.21 12.50
N ALA A 149 1.31 -1.05 12.67
CA ALA A 149 0.55 -2.18 12.16
C ALA A 149 -0.86 -2.28 12.77
N ASN A 150 -1.01 -1.98 14.07
CA ASN A 150 -2.29 -1.92 14.75
C ASN A 150 -3.18 -0.76 14.28
N ARG A 151 -2.61 0.42 14.00
CA ARG A 151 -3.37 1.54 13.44
C ARG A 151 -3.94 1.21 12.07
N LEU A 152 -3.14 0.59 11.20
CA LEU A 152 -3.60 0.13 9.89
C LEU A 152 -4.71 -0.93 10.00
N ALA A 153 -4.60 -1.88 10.95
CA ALA A 153 -5.69 -2.84 11.23
C ALA A 153 -7.00 -2.15 11.61
N GLY A 154 -6.93 -1.08 12.41
CA GLY A 154 -8.07 -0.24 12.76
C GLY A 154 -8.78 0.33 11.53
N MET A 155 -8.02 0.90 10.58
CA MET A 155 -8.54 1.45 9.33
C MET A 155 -9.15 0.39 8.41
N VAL A 156 -8.51 -0.77 8.28
CA VAL A 156 -9.04 -1.89 7.49
C VAL A 156 -10.38 -2.36 8.07
N ARG A 157 -10.46 -2.51 9.40
CA ARG A 157 -11.71 -2.87 10.09
C ARG A 157 -12.82 -1.85 9.89
N GLN A 158 -12.49 -0.55 9.89
CA GLN A 158 -13.45 0.52 9.62
C GLN A 158 -14.02 0.43 8.19
N ASN A 159 -13.25 -0.10 7.24
CA ASN A 159 -13.69 -0.32 5.85
C ASN A 159 -14.57 -1.58 5.67
N LEU A 160 -14.82 -2.39 6.70
CA LEU A 160 -15.56 -3.66 6.58
C LEU A 160 -16.93 -3.49 5.91
N GLY A 161 -17.65 -2.41 6.22
CA GLY A 161 -18.96 -2.12 5.62
C GLY A 161 -18.91 -1.92 4.10
N ALA A 162 -17.90 -1.21 3.59
CA ALA A 162 -17.68 -1.02 2.16
C ALA A 162 -17.12 -2.30 1.50
N ALA A 163 -16.26 -3.03 2.21
CA ALA A 163 -15.74 -4.32 1.77
C ALA A 163 -16.87 -5.35 1.53
N MET A 164 -17.88 -5.39 2.41
CA MET A 164 -19.07 -6.23 2.23
C MET A 164 -19.91 -5.87 0.99
N GLN A 165 -19.77 -4.64 0.47
CA GLN A 165 -20.39 -4.19 -0.77
C GLN A 165 -19.49 -4.41 -2.00
N GLY A 166 -18.33 -5.05 -1.81
CA GLY A 166 -17.37 -5.37 -2.86
C GLY A 166 -16.21 -4.38 -3.00
N PHE A 167 -16.17 -3.31 -2.20
CA PHE A 167 -15.06 -2.37 -2.18
C PHE A 167 -13.95 -2.80 -1.23
N VAL A 168 -13.46 -4.01 -1.43
CA VAL A 168 -12.44 -4.63 -0.57
C VAL A 168 -11.11 -3.92 -0.76
N VAL A 169 -10.41 -3.69 0.34
CA VAL A 169 -9.04 -3.15 0.38
C VAL A 169 -8.24 -4.01 1.33
N VAL A 170 -7.16 -4.62 0.84
CA VAL A 170 -6.26 -5.48 1.62
C VAL A 170 -4.83 -4.95 1.49
N PRO A 171 -4.27 -4.38 2.57
CA PRO A 171 -2.89 -3.94 2.59
C PRO A 171 -1.90 -5.11 2.83
N LEU A 172 -0.67 -4.89 2.38
CA LEU A 172 0.53 -5.61 2.77
C LEU A 172 1.50 -4.58 3.35
N PHE A 173 1.79 -4.67 4.65
CA PHE A 173 2.66 -3.73 5.34
C PHE A 173 4.05 -4.34 5.47
N ALA A 174 5.08 -3.55 5.16
CA ALA A 174 6.47 -3.92 5.30
C ALA A 174 7.21 -2.82 6.07
N GLY A 175 8.13 -3.19 6.95
CA GLY A 175 8.96 -2.20 7.62
C GLY A 175 10.21 -2.78 8.27
N TYR A 176 11.08 -1.88 8.69
CA TYR A 176 12.29 -2.19 9.44
C TYR A 176 12.06 -1.84 10.91
N ASP A 177 12.13 -2.84 11.78
CA ASP A 177 11.93 -2.69 13.22
C ASP A 177 13.24 -2.27 13.90
N THR A 178 13.35 -0.98 14.20
CA THR A 178 14.55 -0.40 14.83
C THR A 178 14.76 -0.86 16.28
N ALA A 179 13.75 -1.51 16.90
CA ALA A 179 13.88 -2.10 18.23
C ALA A 179 14.56 -3.48 18.21
N ILE A 180 14.64 -4.14 17.05
CA ILE A 180 15.31 -5.43 16.91
C ILE A 180 16.83 -5.22 16.78
N SER A 181 17.59 -5.89 17.65
CA SER A 181 19.05 -5.72 17.74
C SER A 181 19.82 -6.44 16.63
N ASP A 182 19.27 -7.51 16.07
CA ASP A 182 19.84 -8.24 14.93
C ASP A 182 19.28 -7.65 13.62
N PRO A 183 20.09 -6.91 12.83
CA PRO A 183 19.63 -6.31 11.58
C PRO A 183 19.15 -7.34 10.55
N ALA A 184 19.63 -8.59 10.63
CA ALA A 184 19.20 -9.66 9.74
C ALA A 184 17.74 -10.10 9.99
N GLN A 185 17.17 -9.74 11.15
CA GLN A 185 15.80 -10.07 11.56
C GLN A 185 14.91 -8.83 11.72
N ALA A 186 15.44 -7.64 11.46
CA ALA A 186 14.72 -6.39 11.65
C ALA A 186 13.67 -6.12 10.55
N GLY A 187 13.79 -6.75 9.37
CA GLY A 187 12.77 -6.70 8.33
C GLY A 187 11.50 -7.46 8.75
N ARG A 188 10.35 -6.79 8.71
CA ARG A 188 9.05 -7.38 9.08
C ARG A 188 8.02 -7.20 7.97
N ILE A 189 7.16 -8.20 7.85
CA ILE A 189 6.02 -8.22 6.94
C ILE A 189 4.77 -8.50 7.78
N VAL A 190 3.75 -7.65 7.64
CA VAL A 190 2.46 -7.82 8.30
C VAL A 190 1.37 -7.90 7.24
N THR A 191 0.54 -8.92 7.35
CA THR A 191 -0.59 -9.19 6.47
C THR A 191 -1.91 -8.88 7.17
N TYR A 192 -2.94 -8.61 6.38
CA TYR A 192 -4.25 -8.24 6.87
C TYR A 192 -5.35 -9.05 6.19
N ASP A 193 -6.44 -9.27 6.92
CA ASP A 193 -7.70 -9.71 6.33
C ASP A 193 -8.72 -8.55 6.30
N PRO A 194 -9.80 -8.65 5.49
CA PRO A 194 -10.81 -7.59 5.38
C PRO A 194 -11.55 -7.25 6.68
N THR A 195 -11.44 -8.07 7.73
CA THR A 195 -12.04 -7.80 9.05
C THR A 195 -11.11 -6.98 9.96
N GLY A 196 -9.89 -6.71 9.50
CA GLY A 196 -8.85 -6.01 10.25
C GLY A 196 -8.01 -6.94 11.14
N GLY A 197 -8.10 -8.26 10.95
CA GLY A 197 -7.12 -9.17 11.53
C GLY A 197 -5.73 -8.87 10.98
N ARG A 198 -4.72 -8.80 11.86
CA ARG A 198 -3.31 -8.62 11.49
C ARG A 198 -2.51 -9.87 11.82
N TYR A 199 -1.58 -10.24 10.94
CA TYR A 199 -0.75 -11.43 11.12
C TYR A 199 0.69 -11.15 10.69
N ASP A 200 1.64 -11.44 11.58
CA ASP A 200 3.06 -11.43 11.26
C ASP A 200 3.40 -12.60 10.32
N GLU A 201 4.06 -12.29 9.21
CA GLU A 201 4.58 -13.30 8.29
C GLU A 201 5.98 -13.74 8.72
N ASN A 202 6.13 -15.03 9.00
CA ASN A 202 7.35 -15.63 9.54
C ASN A 202 8.13 -16.47 8.50
N LEU A 203 7.56 -16.73 7.32
CA LEU A 203 8.23 -17.44 6.22
C LEU A 203 9.23 -16.54 5.46
N GLY A 204 9.24 -15.24 5.75
CA GLY A 204 10.12 -14.26 5.13
C GLY A 204 9.61 -13.70 3.80
N PHE A 205 8.45 -14.11 3.32
CA PHE A 205 7.82 -13.52 2.14
C PHE A 205 6.30 -13.65 2.13
N HIS A 206 5.61 -12.72 1.48
CA HIS A 206 4.17 -12.79 1.23
C HIS A 206 3.79 -12.11 -0.08
N ALA A 207 2.56 -12.34 -0.53
CA ALA A 207 1.96 -11.57 -1.62
C ALA A 207 0.46 -11.39 -1.42
N VAL A 208 -0.08 -10.28 -1.92
CA VAL A 208 -1.52 -9.96 -1.91
C VAL A 208 -2.00 -9.56 -3.31
N GLY A 209 -3.31 -9.69 -3.54
CA GLY A 209 -3.96 -9.38 -4.82
C GLY A 209 -4.13 -10.59 -5.76
N SER A 210 -4.53 -10.34 -7.00
CA SER A 210 -5.02 -11.35 -7.95
C SER A 210 -3.94 -12.38 -8.33
N GLY A 211 -2.71 -11.95 -8.57
CA GLY A 211 -1.58 -12.82 -8.90
C GLY A 211 -0.80 -13.35 -7.69
N SER A 212 -1.29 -13.12 -6.47
CA SER A 212 -0.59 -13.48 -5.23
C SER A 212 -0.26 -14.96 -5.10
N VAL A 213 -1.11 -15.85 -5.62
CA VAL A 213 -0.90 -17.30 -5.57
C VAL A 213 0.30 -17.72 -6.42
N PHE A 214 0.43 -17.14 -7.62
CA PHE A 214 1.56 -17.36 -8.52
C PHE A 214 2.84 -16.76 -7.94
N ALA A 215 2.78 -15.51 -7.47
CA ALA A 215 3.91 -14.84 -6.84
C ALA A 215 4.43 -15.61 -5.62
N LYS A 216 3.56 -16.04 -4.70
CA LYS A 216 3.96 -16.86 -3.53
C LYS A 216 4.57 -18.20 -3.94
N SER A 217 4.09 -18.81 -5.01
CA SER A 217 4.64 -20.08 -5.51
C SER A 217 6.03 -19.91 -6.11
N SER A 218 6.26 -18.79 -6.81
CA SER A 218 7.58 -18.38 -7.29
C SER A 218 8.53 -18.09 -6.13
N LEU A 219 8.12 -17.22 -5.18
CA LEU A 219 8.90 -16.89 -3.98
C LEU A 219 9.26 -18.14 -3.16
N LYS A 220 8.36 -19.12 -3.05
CA LYS A 220 8.64 -20.40 -2.37
C LYS A 220 9.86 -21.15 -2.96
N LYS A 221 10.24 -20.89 -4.21
CA LYS A 221 11.41 -21.48 -4.87
C LYS A 221 12.60 -20.52 -4.92
N LEU A 222 12.34 -19.23 -5.08
CA LEU A 222 13.37 -18.22 -5.32
C LEU A 222 13.86 -17.52 -4.05
N TYR A 223 13.09 -17.55 -2.96
CA TYR A 223 13.42 -16.86 -1.72
C TYR A 223 14.72 -17.38 -1.10
N ASP A 224 15.55 -16.44 -0.63
CA ASP A 224 16.81 -16.70 0.04
C ASP A 224 16.99 -15.74 1.21
N PRO A 225 16.95 -16.23 2.45
CA PRO A 225 17.07 -15.38 3.63
C PRO A 225 18.44 -14.72 3.76
N ALA A 226 19.48 -15.26 3.09
CA ALA A 226 20.83 -14.71 3.12
C ALA A 226 21.10 -13.71 1.98
N ALA A 227 20.12 -13.45 1.11
CA ALA A 227 20.26 -12.48 0.04
C ALA A 227 20.50 -11.07 0.61
N ASP A 228 21.23 -10.26 -0.16
CA ASP A 228 21.30 -8.82 0.04
C ASP A 228 20.08 -8.12 -0.60
N LEU A 229 20.05 -6.79 -0.48
CA LEU A 229 18.96 -5.99 -1.00
C LEU A 229 18.80 -6.16 -2.54
N ASP A 230 19.88 -6.22 -3.30
CA ASP A 230 19.79 -6.32 -4.77
C ASP A 230 19.30 -7.71 -5.20
N GLY A 231 19.75 -8.77 -4.53
CA GLY A 231 19.22 -10.12 -4.70
C GLY A 231 17.73 -10.23 -4.33
N ALA A 232 17.31 -9.53 -3.28
CA ALA A 232 15.90 -9.46 -2.87
C ALA A 232 15.05 -8.69 -3.89
N VAL A 233 15.54 -7.56 -4.40
CA VAL A 233 14.86 -6.79 -5.48
C VAL A 233 14.70 -7.65 -6.73
N ARG A 234 15.74 -8.35 -7.15
CA ARG A 234 15.65 -9.28 -8.28
C ARG A 234 14.59 -10.35 -8.06
N THR A 235 14.59 -10.97 -6.88
CA THR A 235 13.63 -12.02 -6.51
C THR A 235 12.19 -11.49 -6.51
N ALA A 236 11.97 -10.26 -6.01
CA ALA A 236 10.66 -9.60 -6.05
C ALA A 236 10.16 -9.41 -7.50
N LEU A 237 11.04 -8.93 -8.39
CA LEU A 237 10.73 -8.69 -9.79
C LEU A 237 10.49 -9.99 -10.56
N GLU A 238 11.26 -11.05 -10.29
CA GLU A 238 11.03 -12.39 -10.86
C GLU A 238 9.66 -12.95 -10.42
N ALA A 239 9.28 -12.79 -9.14
CA ALA A 239 7.98 -13.23 -8.65
C ALA A 239 6.80 -12.46 -9.25
N LEU A 240 6.94 -11.15 -9.46
CA LEU A 240 5.94 -10.34 -10.16
C LEU A 240 5.87 -10.68 -11.65
N TYR A 241 7.01 -11.00 -12.27
CA TYR A 241 7.05 -11.49 -13.65
C TYR A 241 6.28 -12.80 -13.78
N ASP A 242 6.54 -13.78 -12.91
CA ASP A 242 5.81 -15.06 -12.90
C ASP A 242 4.31 -14.86 -12.66
N ALA A 243 3.93 -13.94 -11.77
CA ALA A 243 2.53 -13.61 -11.56
C ALA A 243 1.88 -13.01 -12.81
N ALA A 244 2.57 -12.16 -13.56
CA ALA A 244 2.07 -11.58 -14.79
C ALA A 244 1.97 -12.58 -15.96
N ASP A 245 2.71 -13.68 -15.90
CA ASP A 245 2.67 -14.74 -16.92
C ASP A 245 1.36 -15.54 -16.83
N ASP A 246 0.84 -15.72 -15.60
CA ASP A 246 -0.36 -16.53 -15.32
C ASP A 246 -1.61 -15.73 -14.90
N ASP A 247 -1.48 -14.45 -14.49
CA ASP A 247 -2.60 -13.58 -14.11
C ASP A 247 -2.75 -12.36 -15.04
N THR A 248 -3.84 -12.34 -15.81
CA THR A 248 -4.16 -11.23 -16.73
C THR A 248 -4.38 -9.88 -16.04
N ALA A 249 -4.79 -9.87 -14.77
CA ALA A 249 -4.97 -8.65 -13.99
C ALA A 249 -3.65 -8.09 -13.43
N THR A 250 -2.55 -8.85 -13.52
CA THR A 250 -1.20 -8.41 -13.16
C THR A 250 -0.46 -7.86 -14.37
N GLY A 251 0.13 -6.69 -14.21
CA GLY A 251 0.95 -6.04 -15.23
C GLY A 251 2.41 -6.50 -15.18
N GLY A 252 2.82 -7.31 -16.14
CA GLY A 252 4.25 -7.55 -16.39
C GLY A 252 4.98 -6.28 -16.87
N PRO A 253 6.31 -6.29 -16.90
CA PRO A 253 7.09 -5.13 -17.34
C PRO A 253 6.76 -4.71 -18.79
N ASP A 254 6.46 -3.42 -19.00
CA ASP A 254 6.25 -2.84 -20.33
C ASP A 254 7.53 -2.11 -20.78
N THR A 255 8.39 -2.84 -21.49
CA THR A 255 9.69 -2.33 -21.97
C THR A 255 9.56 -1.28 -23.07
N VAL A 256 8.43 -1.25 -23.79
CA VAL A 256 8.17 -0.26 -24.85
C VAL A 256 7.83 1.10 -24.24
N ARG A 257 6.97 1.11 -23.22
CA ARG A 257 6.55 2.34 -22.53
C ARG A 257 7.43 2.68 -21.33
N ARG A 258 8.40 1.82 -21.01
CA ARG A 258 9.26 1.91 -19.81
C ARG A 258 8.42 1.99 -18.52
N ILE A 259 7.40 1.13 -18.41
CA ILE A 259 6.59 1.03 -17.20
C ILE A 259 6.96 -0.24 -16.45
N TYR A 260 7.51 -0.06 -15.26
CA TYR A 260 8.03 -1.13 -14.41
C TYR A 260 7.34 -1.16 -13.04
N PRO A 261 7.37 -2.29 -12.33
CA PRO A 261 6.90 -2.36 -10.95
C PRO A 261 7.53 -1.29 -10.05
N VAL A 262 6.76 -0.76 -9.10
CA VAL A 262 7.32 0.09 -8.03
C VAL A 262 8.01 -0.83 -7.03
N VAL A 263 9.23 -0.48 -6.63
CA VAL A 263 10.01 -1.25 -5.64
C VAL A 263 10.50 -0.32 -4.54
N VAL A 264 10.27 -0.71 -3.28
CA VAL A 264 10.77 0.00 -2.10
C VAL A 264 11.61 -0.98 -1.28
N GLY A 265 12.85 -0.61 -1.01
CA GLY A 265 13.72 -1.28 -0.05
C GLY A 265 13.71 -0.55 1.28
N ILE A 266 13.59 -1.28 2.39
CA ILE A 266 13.51 -0.72 3.73
C ILE A 266 14.61 -1.35 4.58
N THR A 267 15.53 -0.51 5.04
CA THR A 267 16.73 -0.90 5.80
C THR A 267 16.88 -0.05 7.05
N ALA A 268 17.97 -0.23 7.80
CA ALA A 268 18.33 0.65 8.90
C ALA A 268 18.43 2.14 8.48
N ASP A 269 18.86 2.40 7.25
CA ASP A 269 18.99 3.76 6.68
C ASP A 269 17.64 4.36 6.25
N GLY A 270 16.57 3.56 6.26
CA GLY A 270 15.21 3.97 5.98
C GLY A 270 14.57 3.29 4.77
N ALA A 271 13.37 3.73 4.44
CA ALA A 271 12.56 3.29 3.30
C ALA A 271 12.88 4.13 2.05
N VAL A 272 13.39 3.47 1.01
CA VAL A 272 13.80 4.12 -0.25
C VAL A 272 13.13 3.46 -1.43
N ARG A 273 12.38 4.26 -2.19
CA ARG A 273 11.87 3.87 -3.51
C ARG A 273 13.05 3.81 -4.49
N ARG A 274 13.19 2.68 -5.18
CA ARG A 274 14.18 2.51 -6.24
C ARG A 274 13.81 3.35 -7.47
N SER A 275 14.81 3.86 -8.16
CA SER A 275 14.58 4.63 -9.38
C SER A 275 14.09 3.72 -10.51
N ASP A 276 13.34 4.29 -11.46
CA ASP A 276 12.83 3.52 -12.59
C ASP A 276 13.98 2.95 -13.45
N ASP A 277 15.14 3.62 -13.50
CA ASP A 277 16.32 3.14 -14.22
C ASP A 277 17.00 1.94 -13.51
N ASP A 278 17.07 1.95 -12.18
CA ASP A 278 17.58 0.80 -11.41
C ASP A 278 16.67 -0.42 -11.62
N VAL A 279 15.35 -0.21 -11.55
CA VAL A 279 14.38 -1.29 -11.76
C VAL A 279 14.44 -1.79 -13.21
N ALA A 280 14.55 -0.90 -14.19
CA ALA A 280 14.68 -1.26 -15.61
C ALA A 280 15.87 -2.18 -15.85
N ALA A 281 17.04 -1.87 -15.28
CA ALA A 281 18.25 -2.68 -15.42
C ALA A 281 18.06 -4.11 -14.89
N VAL A 282 17.39 -4.27 -13.74
CA VAL A 282 17.10 -5.61 -13.19
C VAL A 282 16.05 -6.33 -14.04
N VAL A 283 15.00 -5.64 -14.50
CA VAL A 283 13.98 -6.20 -15.39
C VAL A 283 14.60 -6.72 -16.68
N GLU A 284 15.53 -5.98 -17.30
CA GLU A 284 16.23 -6.43 -18.51
C GLU A 284 16.97 -7.74 -18.28
N GLN A 285 17.63 -7.90 -17.12
CA GLN A 285 18.28 -9.16 -16.74
C GLN A 285 17.28 -10.30 -16.54
N VAL A 286 16.13 -10.03 -15.93
CA VAL A 286 15.05 -11.03 -15.74
C VAL A 286 14.52 -11.49 -17.10
N VAL A 287 14.18 -10.56 -17.98
CA VAL A 287 13.66 -10.85 -19.33
C VAL A 287 14.69 -11.61 -20.17
N ALA A 288 15.95 -11.18 -20.14
CA ALA A 288 17.03 -11.90 -20.82
C ALA A 288 17.16 -13.34 -20.31
N GLY A 289 17.14 -13.53 -18.98
CA GLY A 289 17.17 -14.84 -18.35
C GLY A 289 16.00 -15.74 -18.76
N ARG A 290 14.79 -15.19 -18.88
CA ARG A 290 13.59 -15.92 -19.35
C ARG A 290 13.64 -16.23 -20.84
N THR A 291 14.25 -15.37 -21.64
CA THR A 291 14.45 -15.61 -23.08
C THR A 291 15.39 -16.80 -23.31
N GLU A 292 16.48 -16.88 -22.53
CA GLU A 292 17.40 -18.01 -22.59
C GLU A 292 16.80 -19.28 -21.97
N ARG A 293 16.03 -19.13 -20.89
CA ARG A 293 15.46 -20.23 -20.10
C ARG A 293 14.00 -19.92 -19.74
N PRO A 294 13.04 -20.33 -20.59
CA PRO A 294 11.61 -20.03 -20.37
C PRO A 294 11.08 -20.54 -19.03
N GLY A 295 11.59 -21.68 -18.53
CA GLY A 295 11.19 -22.26 -17.24
C GLY A 295 11.74 -21.57 -15.99
N GLY A 296 12.46 -20.45 -16.14
CA GLY A 296 13.02 -19.69 -15.02
C GLY A 296 14.46 -20.08 -14.63
N PRO A 297 15.04 -19.37 -13.64
CA PRO A 297 16.41 -19.61 -13.19
C PRO A 297 16.57 -20.96 -12.47
N ARG A 298 17.76 -21.57 -12.57
CA ARG A 298 18.16 -22.71 -11.73
C ARG A 298 19.01 -22.17 -10.57
N ARG A 299 18.60 -22.45 -9.33
CA ARG A 299 19.47 -22.34 -8.15
C ARG A 299 20.33 -23.60 -8.02
#